data_AF-A0A5M8RU55-F1
#
_entry.id   AF-A0A5M8RU55-F1
#
_cell.length_a   1.000
_cell.length_b   1.000
_cell.length_c   1.000
_cell.angle_alpha   90.00
_cell.angle_beta   90.00
_cell.angle_gamma   90.00
#
_symmetry.space_group_name_H-M   'P 1'
#
loop_
_entity.id
_entity.type
_entity.pdbx_description
1 polymer ?
#
loop_
_entity_poly.entity_id
_entity_poly.type
_entity_poly.pdbx_seq_one_letter_code
_entity_poly.pdbx_strand_id
1 'polypeptide(L)' 'MGENSTTDAVSERQDYLIHELICYGQYESDDGRQLYELPLAELERLHIKVKSEFGRKMSYDAGD' A
#
# COMPACT_ATOMS: atom_id res chain seq x y z
N MET A 1 -22.26 10.37 23.09
CA MET A 1 -20.91 10.76 22.66
C MET A 1 -20.52 9.80 21.56
N GLY A 2 -20.58 10.25 20.31
CA GLY A 2 -20.42 9.39 19.14
C GLY A 2 -19.90 10.24 18.00
N GLU A 3 -18.62 10.59 18.05
CA GLU A 3 -17.95 11.39 17.04
C GLU A 3 -16.45 11.10 17.09
N ASN A 4 -16.05 9.87 16.75
CA ASN A 4 -14.63 9.49 16.64
C ASN A 4 -14.32 8.59 15.42
N SER A 5 -15.31 8.21 14.61
CA SER A 5 -15.13 7.04 13.72
C SER A 5 -14.39 7.27 12.41
N THR A 6 -14.16 8.51 11.96
CA THR A 6 -13.54 8.77 10.64
C THR A 6 -12.02 8.90 10.69
N THR A 7 -11.46 9.50 11.74
CA THR A 7 -10.00 9.67 11.88
C THR A 7 -9.31 8.36 12.21
N ASP A 8 -9.90 7.53 13.08
CA ASP A 8 -9.33 6.22 13.43
C ASP A 8 -9.31 5.27 12.23
N ALA A 9 -10.39 5.25 11.43
CA ALA A 9 -10.47 4.41 10.24
C ALA A 9 -9.45 4.81 9.15
N VAL A 10 -9.13 6.11 9.02
CA VAL A 10 -8.11 6.58 8.07
C VAL A 10 -6.71 6.19 8.52
N SER A 11 -6.40 6.32 9.81
CA SER A 11 -5.12 5.91 10.38
C SER A 11 -4.91 4.40 10.26
N GLU A 12 -5.89 3.60 10.66
CA GLU A 12 -5.85 2.13 10.52
C GLU A 12 -5.62 1.71 9.06
N ARG A 13 -6.26 2.40 8.12
CA ARG A 13 -6.10 2.12 6.69
C ARG A 13 -4.70 2.46 6.20
N GLN A 14 -4.13 3.59 6.64
CA GLN A 14 -2.75 3.95 6.29
C GLN A 14 -1.76 2.91 6.83
N ASP A 15 -1.86 2.56 8.11
CA ASP A 15 -0.97 1.58 8.75
C ASP A 15 -1.02 0.23 8.04
N TYR A 16 -2.22 -0.24 7.69
CA TYR A 16 -2.40 -1.47 6.92
C TYR A 16 -1.70 -1.40 5.56
N LEU A 17 -1.86 -0.29 4.81
CA LEU A 17 -1.26 -0.15 3.49
C LEU A 17 0.26 -0.09 3.56
N ILE A 18 0.82 0.62 4.55
CA ILE A 18 2.27 0.73 4.76
C ILE A 18 2.85 -0.65 5.10
N HIS A 19 2.22 -1.38 6.02
CA HIS A 19 2.63 -2.73 6.39
C HIS A 19 2.66 -3.67 5.17
N GLU A 20 1.57 -3.70 4.39
CA GLU A 20 1.49 -4.54 3.19
C GLU A 20 2.58 -4.17 2.17
N LEU A 21 2.78 -2.89 1.90
CA LEU A 21 3.82 -2.42 0.97
C LEU A 21 5.21 -2.88 1.39
N ILE A 22 5.53 -2.79 2.69
CA ILE A 22 6.79 -3.30 3.25
C ILE A 22 6.91 -4.82 3.07
N CYS A 23 5.83 -5.58 3.27
CA CYS A 23 5.82 -7.03 3.03
C CYS A 23 6.10 -7.40 1.56
N TYR A 24 5.71 -6.55 0.62
CA TYR A 24 6.05 -6.70 -0.80
C TYR A 24 7.45 -6.15 -1.16
N GLY A 25 8.19 -5.60 -0.20
CA GLY A 25 9.53 -5.03 -0.41
C GLY A 25 9.53 -3.61 -0.96
N GLN A 26 8.40 -2.90 -0.91
CA GLN A 26 8.31 -1.49 -1.29
C GLN A 26 8.49 -0.61 -0.05
N TYR A 27 9.49 0.28 -0.07
CA TYR A 27 9.84 1.14 1.09
C TYR A 27 9.67 2.64 0.83
N GLU A 28 9.52 3.02 -0.44
CA GLU A 28 9.37 4.41 -0.90
C GLU A 28 8.50 4.45 -2.15
N SER A 29 7.96 5.61 -2.51
CA SER A 29 7.29 5.83 -3.79
C SER A 29 8.30 6.02 -4.93
N ASP A 30 7.78 5.99 -6.17
CA ASP A 30 8.59 6.18 -7.38
C ASP A 30 9.32 7.54 -7.43
N ASP A 31 8.88 8.53 -6.64
CA ASP A 31 9.50 9.86 -6.51
C ASP A 31 10.45 9.99 -5.31
N GLY A 32 10.73 8.88 -4.59
CA GLY A 32 11.67 8.80 -3.48
C GLY A 32 11.13 9.28 -2.13
N ARG A 33 9.84 9.59 -2.01
CA ARG A 33 9.21 9.85 -0.71
C ARG A 33 9.01 8.57 0.09
N GLN A 34 9.19 8.65 1.40
CA GLN A 34 8.94 7.52 2.30
C GLN A 34 7.43 7.27 2.42
N LEU A 35 7.04 6.03 2.70
CA LEU A 35 5.62 5.66 2.79
C LEU A 35 4.83 6.48 3.82
N TYR A 36 5.46 6.84 4.95
CA TYR A 36 4.84 7.65 5.99
C TYR A 36 4.61 9.12 5.58
N GLU A 37 5.23 9.57 4.49
CA GLU A 37 5.07 10.92 3.94
C GLU A 37 3.95 10.98 2.89
N LEU A 38 3.38 9.83 2.51
CA LEU A 38 2.36 9.74 1.47
C LEU A 38 0.95 9.92 2.03
N PRO A 39 0.08 10.69 1.35
CA PRO A 39 -1.33 10.72 1.68
C PRO A 39 -1.97 9.36 1.37
N LEU A 40 -3.08 9.05 2.05
CA LEU A 40 -3.79 7.78 1.91
C LEU A 40 -4.07 7.39 0.44
N ALA A 41 -4.53 8.34 -0.38
CA ALA A 41 -4.83 8.09 -1.79
C ALA A 41 -3.59 7.73 -2.64
N GLU A 42 -2.39 8.14 -2.22
CA GLU A 42 -1.14 7.73 -2.88
C GLU A 42 -0.70 6.34 -2.40
N LEU A 43 -0.84 6.03 -1.11
CA LEU A 43 -0.60 4.68 -0.57
C LEU A 43 -1.50 3.64 -1.25
N GLU A 44 -2.78 3.94 -1.45
CA GLU A 44 -3.71 3.03 -2.13
C GLU A 44 -3.31 2.76 -3.58
N ARG A 45 -2.92 3.81 -4.32
CA ARG A 45 -2.46 3.67 -5.71
C ARG A 45 -1.18 2.86 -5.80
N LEU A 46 -0.22 3.10 -4.90
CA LEU A 46 1.03 2.35 -4.83
C LEU A 46 0.77 0.87 -4.50
N HIS A 47 -0.09 0.58 -3.53
CA HIS A 47 -0.47 -0.77 -3.15
C HIS A 47 -1.11 -1.54 -4.33
N ILE A 48 -2.02 -0.89 -5.08
CA ILE A 48 -2.63 -1.49 -6.28
C ILE A 48 -1.58 -1.83 -7.34
N LYS A 49 -0.64 -0.90 -7.60
CA LYS A 49 0.47 -1.10 -8.55
C LYS A 49 1.31 -2.31 -8.16
N VAL A 50 1.81 -2.33 -6.93
CA VAL A 50 2.68 -3.40 -6.40
C VAL A 50 1.98 -4.77 -6.48
N LYS A 51 0.72 -4.87 -6.05
CA LYS A 51 -0.04 -6.13 -6.14
C LYS A 51 -0.28 -6.58 -7.58
N SER A 52 -0.51 -5.66 -8.50
CA SER A 52 -0.71 -5.98 -9.92
C SER A 52 0.57 -6.49 -10.58
N GLU A 53 1.73 -5.93 -10.20
CA GLU A 53 3.04 -6.39 -10.65
C GLU A 53 3.37 -7.77 -10.07
N PHE A 54 3.12 -7.98 -8.78
CA PHE A 54 3.33 -9.26 -8.13
C PHE A 54 2.45 -10.36 -8.72
N GLY A 55 1.15 -10.10 -8.92
CA GLY A 55 0.22 -11.05 -9.55
C GLY A 55 0.62 -11.40 -10.98
N ARG A 56 1.13 -10.43 -11.75
CA ARG A 56 1.68 -10.69 -13.10
C ARG A 56 2.92 -11.56 -13.02
N LYS A 57 3.87 -11.28 -12.12
CA LYS A 57 5.10 -12.05 -12.00
C LYS A 57 4.83 -13.52 -11.64
N MET A 58 3.89 -13.77 -10.73
CA MET A 58 3.43 -15.12 -10.37
C MET A 58 2.75 -15.86 -11.54
N SER A 59 2.07 -15.14 -12.45
CA SER A 59 1.42 -15.77 -13.61
C SER A 59 2.40 -16.21 -14.71
N TYR A 60 3.63 -15.69 -14.74
CA TYR A 60 4.66 -16.11 -15.70
C TYR A 60 5.46 -17.32 -15.22
N ASP A 61 5.64 -17.50 -13.91
CA ASP A 61 6.39 -18.64 -13.34
C ASP A 61 5.57 -19.95 -13.24
N ALA A 62 4.27 -19.92 -13.58
CA ALA A 62 3.39 -21.09 -13.55
C ALA A 62 3.21 -21.77 -14.92
N GLY A 63 3.99 -21.37 -15.94
CA GLY A 63 3.90 -21.90 -17.29
C GLY A 63 5.25 -22.14 -17.95
N ASP A 64 5.93 -23.21 -17.55
CA ASP A 64 6.91 -23.96 -18.36
C ASP A 64 6.82 -25.46 -17.99
#